data_AF-A0A8J4WLM7-F1
#
_entry.id   AF-A0A8J4WLM7-F1
#
_cell.length_a   1.000
_cell.length_b   1.000
_cell.length_c   1.000
_cell.angle_alpha   90.00
_cell.angle_beta   90.00
_cell.angle_gamma   90.00
#
_symmetry.space_group_name_H-M   'P 1'
#
loop_
_entity.id
_entity.type
_entity.pdbx_description
1 polymer ?
#
loop_
_entity_poly.entity_id
_entity_poly.type
_entity_poly.pdbx_seq_one_letter_code
_entity_poly.pdbx_strand_id
1 'polypeptide(L)'
;MFFEIAVNFAGAVPHQNLATLLEDMPEIKSFQLNEKEEFILVETALPVSTLLQKIREAGYPALFRGASSDSKSMQNCDFGSGVATILKREIVCGVCRLFQPSEETLIVDVSVDNLPPERHITLAVHVLGDLSGAAESCGDVFVNHQGCSGKLGSFLSDSNGRGMLVTENTDIKLWEVIGRSVVLHDEDSQTRIACGVIGRSATLRSNTKKVCACSGQTMWEEHAANPIG
;
A
#
# COMPACT_ATOMS: atom_id res chain seq x y z
N MET A 1 -17.97 -3.21 -0.42
CA MET A 1 -17.24 -2.09 -1.04
C MET A 1 -16.78 -2.55 -2.41
N PHE A 2 -16.54 -1.62 -3.34
CA PHE A 2 -15.90 -1.92 -4.61
C PHE A 2 -14.40 -1.62 -4.50
N PHE A 3 -13.57 -2.61 -4.82
CA PHE A 3 -12.13 -2.45 -4.89
C PHE A 3 -11.66 -2.60 -6.33
N GLU A 4 -10.84 -1.65 -6.79
CA GLU A 4 -10.08 -1.78 -8.03
C GLU A 4 -8.65 -2.20 -7.66
N ILE A 5 -8.26 -3.37 -8.15
CA ILE A 5 -6.94 -3.96 -7.92
C ILE A 5 -6.28 -4.14 -9.27
N ALA A 6 -5.08 -3.58 -9.44
CA ALA A 6 -4.25 -3.90 -10.59
C ALA A 6 -3.76 -5.35 -10.44
N VAL A 7 -3.90 -6.16 -11.49
CA VAL A 7 -3.41 -7.54 -11.49
C VAL A 7 -2.61 -7.80 -12.76
N ASN A 8 -1.38 -8.29 -12.61
CA ASN A 8 -0.56 -8.72 -13.74
C ASN A 8 -0.99 -10.14 -14.15
N PHE A 9 -1.66 -10.26 -15.29
CA PHE A 9 -2.09 -11.55 -15.82
C PHE A 9 -0.98 -12.28 -16.60
N ALA A 10 0.06 -11.57 -17.05
CA ALA A 10 1.11 -12.11 -17.90
C ALA A 10 2.35 -12.61 -17.13
N GLY A 11 2.56 -12.12 -15.91
CA GLY A 11 3.75 -12.42 -15.08
C GLY A 11 3.63 -13.64 -14.17
N ALA A 12 2.47 -14.30 -14.11
CA ALA A 12 2.21 -15.40 -13.19
C ALA A 12 2.61 -16.77 -13.76
N VAL A 13 3.05 -17.69 -12.89
CA VAL A 13 3.00 -19.13 -13.14
C VAL A 13 1.73 -19.64 -12.44
N PRO A 14 0.59 -19.76 -13.14
CA PRO A 14 -0.69 -19.96 -12.47
C PRO A 14 -0.78 -21.36 -11.88
N HIS A 15 -0.89 -21.45 -10.55
CA HIS A 15 -1.29 -22.69 -9.87
C HIS A 15 -2.83 -22.87 -9.92
N GLN A 16 -3.58 -21.78 -10.10
CA GLN A 16 -5.06 -21.76 -10.17
C GLN A 16 -5.56 -20.58 -11.02
N ASN A 17 -6.73 -20.72 -11.64
CA ASN A 17 -7.40 -19.64 -12.38
C ASN A 17 -7.92 -18.58 -11.40
N LEU A 18 -7.61 -17.30 -11.61
CA LEU A 18 -8.05 -16.20 -10.74
C LEU A 18 -9.57 -16.08 -10.64
N ALA A 19 -10.32 -16.33 -11.73
CA ALA A 19 -11.78 -16.28 -11.69
C ALA A 19 -12.32 -17.35 -10.72
N THR A 20 -11.82 -18.58 -10.82
CA THR A 20 -12.21 -19.69 -9.93
C THR A 20 -11.85 -19.37 -8.48
N LEU A 21 -10.66 -18.80 -8.23
CA LEU A 21 -10.26 -18.37 -6.89
C LEU A 21 -11.25 -17.35 -6.29
N LEU A 22 -11.71 -16.38 -7.08
CA LEU A 22 -12.66 -15.35 -6.61
C LEU A 22 -14.08 -15.92 -6.44
N GLU A 23 -14.50 -16.86 -7.28
CA GLU A 23 -15.79 -17.57 -7.17
C GLU A 23 -15.86 -18.44 -5.90
N ASP A 24 -14.74 -19.03 -5.49
CA ASP A 24 -14.63 -19.86 -4.29
C ASP A 24 -14.70 -19.04 -2.97
N MET A 25 -14.69 -17.70 -3.05
CA MET A 25 -14.78 -16.81 -1.87
C MET A 25 -16.23 -16.36 -1.60
N PRO A 26 -16.89 -16.84 -0.54
CA PRO A 26 -18.31 -16.56 -0.29
C PRO A 26 -18.60 -15.08 0.04
N GLU A 27 -17.61 -14.32 0.47
CA GLU A 27 -17.72 -12.90 0.79
C GLU A 27 -17.59 -11.97 -0.43
N ILE A 28 -17.27 -12.52 -1.60
CA ILE A 28 -17.28 -11.79 -2.88
C ILE A 28 -18.69 -11.88 -3.46
N LYS A 29 -19.32 -10.72 -3.66
CA LYS A 29 -20.67 -10.61 -4.24
C LYS A 29 -20.64 -10.61 -5.75
N SER A 30 -19.69 -9.89 -6.32
CA SER A 30 -19.51 -9.79 -7.77
C SER A 30 -18.07 -9.38 -8.09
N PHE A 31 -17.59 -9.75 -9.28
CA PHE A 31 -16.29 -9.29 -9.77
C PHE A 31 -16.30 -9.11 -11.29
N GLN A 32 -15.41 -8.25 -11.78
CA GLN A 32 -15.14 -8.05 -13.20
C GLN A 32 -13.63 -8.11 -13.43
N LEU A 33 -13.21 -8.87 -14.43
CA LEU A 33 -11.81 -9.01 -14.82
C LEU A 33 -11.60 -8.24 -16.13
N ASN A 34 -10.53 -7.46 -16.21
CA ASN A 34 -10.11 -6.82 -17.46
C ASN A 34 -8.62 -7.08 -17.67
N GLU A 35 -8.32 -8.15 -18.40
CA GLU A 35 -6.93 -8.55 -18.70
C GLU A 35 -6.21 -7.51 -19.56
N LYS A 36 -6.91 -6.84 -20.47
CA LYS A 36 -6.31 -5.84 -21.37
C LYS A 36 -5.82 -4.60 -20.64
N GLU A 37 -6.55 -4.18 -19.63
CA GLU A 37 -6.22 -3.03 -18.78
C GLU A 37 -5.59 -3.45 -17.44
N GLU A 38 -5.34 -4.75 -17.26
CA GLU A 38 -4.65 -5.39 -16.14
C GLU A 38 -5.22 -4.98 -14.77
N PHE A 39 -6.54 -5.09 -14.62
CA PHE A 39 -7.22 -4.84 -13.35
C PHE A 39 -8.39 -5.79 -13.11
N ILE A 40 -8.77 -5.88 -11.84
CA ILE A 40 -10.00 -6.51 -11.39
C ILE A 40 -10.81 -5.50 -10.58
N LEU A 41 -12.13 -5.53 -10.75
CA LEU A 41 -13.08 -4.80 -9.93
C LEU A 41 -13.84 -5.82 -9.08
N VAL A 42 -13.74 -5.73 -7.76
CA VAL A 42 -14.33 -6.72 -6.85
C VAL A 42 -15.29 -6.03 -5.89
N GLU A 43 -16.53 -6.49 -5.84
CA GLU A 43 -17.48 -6.15 -4.79
C GLU A 43 -17.38 -7.19 -3.67
N THR A 44 -16.89 -6.79 -2.51
CA THR A 44 -16.70 -7.71 -1.39
C THR A 44 -16.92 -7.06 -0.04
N ALA A 45 -17.18 -7.90 0.96
CA ALA A 45 -17.12 -7.57 2.38
C ALA A 45 -15.75 -7.93 3.02
N LEU A 46 -14.85 -8.58 2.29
CA LEU A 46 -13.51 -8.92 2.78
C LEU A 46 -12.66 -7.66 2.98
N PRO A 47 -11.78 -7.66 3.99
CA PRO A 47 -10.68 -6.71 4.07
C PRO A 47 -9.84 -6.77 2.79
N VAL A 48 -9.40 -5.60 2.31
CA VAL A 48 -8.59 -5.50 1.09
C VAL A 48 -7.24 -6.20 1.25
N SER A 49 -6.70 -6.20 2.47
CA SER A 49 -5.47 -6.90 2.84
C SER A 49 -5.59 -8.39 2.57
N THR A 50 -6.67 -9.01 3.06
CA THR A 50 -6.98 -10.42 2.85
C THR A 50 -7.18 -10.74 1.36
N LEU A 51 -7.89 -9.88 0.63
CA LEU A 51 -8.12 -10.07 -0.80
C LEU A 51 -6.81 -10.02 -1.59
N LEU A 52 -5.97 -9.02 -1.36
CA LEU A 52 -4.66 -8.89 -2.02
C LEU A 52 -3.74 -10.04 -1.66
N GLN A 53 -3.70 -10.46 -0.39
CA GLN A 53 -2.92 -11.60 0.04
C GLN A 53 -3.31 -12.86 -0.74
N LYS A 54 -4.61 -13.18 -0.80
CA LYS A 54 -5.10 -14.38 -1.52
C LYS A 54 -4.77 -14.35 -3.01
N ILE A 55 -4.90 -13.19 -3.66
CA ILE A 55 -4.57 -13.04 -5.09
C ILE A 55 -3.07 -13.27 -5.31
N ARG A 56 -2.23 -12.71 -4.44
CA ARG A 56 -0.77 -12.84 -4.49
C ARG A 56 -0.31 -14.28 -4.19
N GLU A 57 -0.92 -14.95 -3.22
CA GLU A 57 -0.69 -16.37 -2.90
C GLU A 57 -1.06 -17.29 -4.06
N ALA A 58 -2.06 -16.92 -4.86
CA ALA A 58 -2.41 -17.64 -6.08
C ALA A 58 -1.42 -17.42 -7.25
N GLY A 59 -0.36 -16.65 -7.01
CA GLY A 59 0.71 -16.38 -7.97
C GLY A 59 0.45 -15.17 -8.87
N TYR A 60 -0.59 -14.37 -8.61
CA TYR A 60 -0.88 -13.17 -9.38
C TYR A 60 -0.29 -11.93 -8.71
N PRO A 61 0.71 -11.27 -9.32
CA PRO A 61 1.19 -9.99 -8.84
C PRO A 61 0.03 -8.97 -8.83
N ALA A 62 -0.32 -8.45 -7.66
CA ALA A 62 -1.48 -7.58 -7.47
C ALA A 62 -1.17 -6.36 -6.61
N LEU A 63 -1.70 -5.20 -7.00
CA LEU A 63 -1.54 -3.92 -6.31
C LEU A 63 -2.89 -3.24 -6.11
N PHE A 64 -3.09 -2.64 -4.95
CA PHE A 64 -4.29 -1.86 -4.72
C PHE A 64 -4.26 -0.55 -5.53
N ARG A 65 -5.30 -0.30 -6.34
CA ARG A 65 -5.43 0.99 -7.06
C ARG A 65 -6.38 1.94 -6.35
N GLY A 66 -7.43 1.41 -5.72
CA GLY A 66 -8.29 2.16 -4.84
C GLY A 66 -9.67 1.53 -4.65
N ALA A 67 -10.54 2.26 -3.99
CA ALA A 67 -11.87 1.80 -3.61
C ALA A 67 -12.93 2.82 -4.00
N SER A 68 -14.16 2.33 -4.17
CA SER A 68 -15.37 3.13 -4.23
C SER A 68 -16.42 2.47 -3.34
N SER A 69 -17.30 3.29 -2.76
CA SER A 69 -18.53 2.79 -2.14
C SER A 69 -19.74 3.51 -2.74
N ASP A 70 -20.82 2.76 -2.94
CA ASP A 70 -22.06 3.20 -3.58
C ASP A 70 -22.95 4.06 -2.68
N SER A 71 -22.51 4.44 -1.48
CA SER A 71 -23.33 5.27 -0.60
C SER A 71 -23.44 6.68 -1.20
N LYS A 72 -24.69 7.12 -1.45
CA LYS A 72 -25.00 8.48 -1.96
C LYS A 72 -24.44 9.62 -1.08
N SER A 73 -24.08 9.33 0.17
CA SER A 73 -23.38 10.25 1.07
C SER A 73 -21.90 10.45 0.72
N MET A 74 -21.31 9.62 -0.15
CA MET A 74 -19.89 9.66 -0.52
C MET A 74 -19.59 10.44 -1.81
N GLN A 75 -20.61 11.01 -2.48
CA GLN A 75 -20.41 11.79 -3.72
C GLN A 75 -19.75 13.17 -3.48
N ASN A 76 -19.70 13.66 -2.23
CA ASN A 76 -19.13 14.96 -1.86
C ASN A 76 -18.02 14.87 -0.80
N CYS A 77 -17.62 13.66 -0.39
CA CYS A 77 -16.51 13.48 0.53
C CYS A 77 -15.25 13.25 -0.32
N ASP A 78 -14.29 14.19 -0.28
CA ASP A 78 -12.99 14.05 -0.91
C ASP A 78 -12.18 12.95 -0.21
N PHE A 79 -12.54 11.69 -0.43
CA PHE A 79 -11.76 10.54 -0.01
C PHE A 79 -10.42 10.58 -0.73
N GLY A 80 -9.39 10.89 0.05
CA GLY A 80 -8.06 11.17 -0.48
C GLY A 80 -7.27 9.90 -0.79
N SER A 81 -6.31 10.06 -1.70
CA SER A 81 -5.18 9.17 -1.85
C SER A 81 -3.92 9.90 -1.41
N GLY A 82 -3.01 9.18 -0.78
CA GLY A 82 -1.67 9.65 -0.42
C GLY A 82 -0.62 8.68 -0.91
N VAL A 83 0.57 9.21 -1.16
CA VAL A 83 1.74 8.40 -1.54
C VAL A 83 2.99 8.95 -0.87
N ALA A 84 3.84 8.06 -0.39
CA ALA A 84 5.17 8.36 0.09
C ALA A 84 6.18 7.48 -0.66
N THR A 85 7.14 8.13 -1.32
CA THR A 85 8.33 7.43 -1.83
C THR A 85 9.28 7.22 -0.65
N ILE A 86 9.61 5.97 -0.38
CA ILE A 86 10.45 5.59 0.74
C ILE A 86 11.90 5.62 0.29
N LEU A 87 12.69 6.38 1.04
CA LEU A 87 14.09 6.65 0.79
C LEU A 87 14.93 6.08 1.93
N LYS A 88 15.92 5.26 1.58
CA LYS A 88 17.03 4.89 2.45
C LYS A 88 18.19 5.82 2.13
N ARG A 89 18.29 6.92 2.88
CA ARG A 89 19.13 8.08 2.52
C ARG A 89 18.66 8.70 1.20
N GLU A 90 19.47 8.64 0.15
CA GLU A 90 19.16 9.19 -1.18
C GLU A 90 18.71 8.13 -2.18
N ILE A 91 18.54 6.87 -1.74
CA ILE A 91 18.18 5.76 -2.61
C ILE A 91 16.71 5.41 -2.40
N VAL A 92 15.92 5.46 -3.48
CA VAL A 92 14.54 4.97 -3.47
C VAL A 92 14.57 3.48 -3.21
N CYS A 93 13.89 3.07 -2.13
CA CYS A 93 13.80 1.68 -1.72
C CYS A 93 12.36 1.19 -1.61
N GLY A 94 11.38 1.98 -2.03
CA GLY A 94 10.00 1.53 -2.18
C GLY A 94 8.96 2.63 -2.10
N VAL A 95 7.72 2.23 -1.93
CA VAL A 95 6.55 3.12 -1.97
C VAL A 95 5.54 2.69 -0.90
N CYS A 96 5.00 3.67 -0.18
CA CYS A 96 3.83 3.50 0.69
C CYS A 96 2.66 4.28 0.09
N ARG A 97 1.54 3.59 -0.10
CA ARG A 97 0.28 4.15 -0.63
C ARG A 97 -0.75 4.15 0.48
N LEU A 98 -1.44 5.26 0.65
CA LEU A 98 -2.47 5.45 1.65
C LEU A 98 -3.78 5.80 0.95
N PHE A 99 -4.86 5.16 1.37
CA PHE A 99 -6.18 5.36 0.77
C PHE A 99 -7.23 5.41 1.86
N GLN A 100 -8.12 6.40 1.78
CA GLN A 100 -9.21 6.57 2.72
C GLN A 100 -10.53 6.19 2.04
N PRO A 101 -10.89 4.90 1.88
CA PRO A 101 -12.12 4.49 1.20
C PRO A 101 -13.42 4.97 1.87
N SER A 102 -13.37 5.23 3.18
CA SER A 102 -14.48 5.70 3.99
C SER A 102 -13.96 6.55 5.15
N GLU A 103 -14.84 7.21 5.90
CA GLU A 103 -14.41 8.01 7.06
C GLU A 103 -13.82 7.15 8.17
N GLU A 104 -14.14 5.86 8.18
CA GLU A 104 -13.77 4.91 9.23
C GLU A 104 -12.42 4.26 8.96
N THR A 105 -12.10 3.93 7.70
CA THR A 105 -10.96 3.05 7.38
C THR A 105 -9.92 3.75 6.53
N LEU A 106 -8.66 3.69 6.96
CA LEU A 106 -7.46 4.01 6.21
C LEU A 106 -6.76 2.71 5.77
N ILE A 107 -6.66 2.48 4.48
CA ILE A 107 -5.88 1.39 3.89
C ILE A 107 -4.46 1.88 3.65
N VAL A 108 -3.48 1.10 4.07
CA VAL A 108 -2.06 1.35 3.83
C VAL A 108 -1.46 0.15 3.12
N ASP A 109 -0.85 0.38 1.96
CA ASP A 109 -0.15 -0.61 1.14
C ASP A 109 1.30 -0.15 0.95
N VAL A 110 2.25 -0.86 1.56
CA VAL A 110 3.68 -0.59 1.45
C VAL A 110 4.38 -1.75 0.78
N SER A 111 5.26 -1.43 -0.16
CA SER A 111 6.18 -2.36 -0.81
C SER A 111 7.56 -1.73 -0.86
N VAL A 112 8.55 -2.47 -0.37
CA VAL A 112 9.91 -2.00 -0.15
C VAL A 112 10.94 -3.08 -0.42
N ASP A 113 12.09 -2.66 -0.92
CA ASP A 113 13.24 -3.48 -1.27
C ASP A 113 14.50 -2.95 -0.55
N ASN A 114 15.61 -3.67 -0.66
CA ASN A 114 16.91 -3.26 -0.12
C ASN A 114 16.88 -3.01 1.41
N LEU A 115 16.01 -3.73 2.10
CA LEU A 115 15.97 -3.83 3.55
C LEU A 115 17.01 -4.85 4.04
N PRO A 116 17.42 -4.78 5.32
CA PRO A 116 18.09 -5.90 5.96
C PRO A 116 17.26 -7.19 5.77
N PRO A 117 17.86 -8.30 5.28
CA PRO A 117 17.14 -9.56 5.12
C PRO A 117 16.71 -10.18 6.45
N GLU A 118 15.57 -10.88 6.44
CA GLU A 118 15.05 -11.64 7.60
C GLU A 118 14.92 -10.81 8.88
N ARG A 119 14.48 -9.55 8.77
CA ARG A 119 14.28 -8.62 9.88
C ARG A 119 12.83 -8.27 10.08
N HIS A 120 12.44 -8.08 11.34
CA HIS A 120 11.14 -7.53 11.70
C HIS A 120 11.15 -6.02 11.49
N ILE A 121 10.26 -5.56 10.61
CA ILE A 121 10.18 -4.17 10.20
C ILE A 121 8.84 -3.60 10.61
N THR A 122 8.85 -2.45 11.30
CA THR A 122 7.64 -1.73 11.69
C THR A 122 7.49 -0.43 10.91
N LEU A 123 6.32 -0.25 10.31
CA LEU A 123 5.91 0.97 9.63
C LEU A 123 5.19 1.90 10.61
N ALA A 124 5.68 3.13 10.74
CA ALA A 124 5.06 4.16 11.57
C ALA A 124 5.01 5.52 10.86
N VAL A 125 3.96 6.29 11.11
CA VAL A 125 3.89 7.71 10.77
C VAL A 125 4.61 8.51 11.84
N HIS A 126 5.43 9.47 11.44
CA HIS A 126 6.15 10.38 12.31
C HIS A 126 5.65 11.82 12.16
N VAL A 127 5.88 12.66 13.15
CA VAL A 127 5.24 13.98 13.23
C VAL A 127 5.74 14.98 12.17
N LEU A 128 6.98 14.89 11.70
CA LEU A 128 7.55 15.83 10.74
C LEU A 128 7.76 15.19 9.36
N GLY A 129 7.43 15.95 8.30
CA GLY A 129 7.82 15.65 6.93
C GLY A 129 9.19 16.21 6.57
N ASP A 130 10.18 16.07 7.46
CA ASP A 130 11.54 16.58 7.26
C ASP A 130 12.52 15.42 7.01
N LEU A 131 13.14 15.43 5.83
CA LEU A 131 14.11 14.43 5.37
C LEU A 131 15.55 14.96 5.36
N SER A 132 15.81 16.17 5.88
CA SER A 132 17.14 16.81 5.86
C SER A 132 18.24 15.99 6.54
N GLY A 133 17.86 15.20 7.55
CA GLY A 133 18.71 14.22 8.25
C GLY A 133 18.22 12.79 8.06
N ALA A 134 17.65 12.48 6.89
CA ALA A 134 16.95 11.22 6.62
C ALA A 134 15.87 10.93 7.70
N ALA A 135 15.79 9.70 8.18
CA ALA A 135 14.74 9.28 9.10
C ALA A 135 14.86 9.89 10.51
N GLU A 136 16.03 10.43 10.86
CA GLU A 136 16.25 11.04 12.19
C GLU A 136 15.56 12.41 12.31
N SER A 137 15.44 13.17 11.21
CA SER A 137 14.74 14.46 11.20
C SER A 137 13.21 14.34 11.20
N CYS A 138 12.65 13.14 11.06
CA CYS A 138 11.20 12.93 11.01
C CYS A 138 10.48 13.22 12.34
N GLY A 139 11.20 13.41 13.45
CA GLY A 139 10.63 13.64 14.78
C GLY A 139 10.10 12.37 15.44
N ASP A 140 9.21 12.51 16.42
CA ASP A 140 8.60 11.40 17.15
C ASP A 140 7.52 10.67 16.34
N VAL A 141 7.14 9.48 16.78
CA VAL A 141 5.98 8.75 16.23
C VAL A 141 4.73 9.60 16.42
N PHE A 142 3.95 9.77 15.36
CA PHE A 142 2.69 10.50 15.38
C PHE A 142 1.73 9.86 16.38
N VAL A 143 1.04 10.71 17.14
CA VAL A 143 -0.06 10.32 18.00
C VAL A 143 -1.22 11.26 17.68
N ASN A 144 -2.37 10.68 17.35
CA ASN A 144 -3.56 11.48 17.02
C ASN A 144 -4.13 12.16 18.28
N HIS A 145 -5.13 13.00 18.09
CA HIS A 145 -5.80 13.73 19.17
C HIS A 145 -6.52 12.82 20.20
N GLN A 146 -6.72 11.54 19.87
CA GLN A 146 -7.35 10.53 20.72
C GLN A 146 -6.32 9.68 21.48
N GLY A 147 -5.02 9.93 21.28
CA GLY A 147 -3.95 9.14 21.89
C GLY A 147 -3.57 7.87 21.12
N CYS A 148 -4.15 7.64 19.94
CA CYS A 148 -3.82 6.49 19.11
C CYS A 148 -2.48 6.70 18.39
N SER A 149 -1.64 5.67 18.40
CA SER A 149 -0.30 5.72 17.80
C SER A 149 -0.38 5.57 16.28
N GLY A 150 0.46 6.31 15.56
CA GLY A 150 0.67 6.20 14.12
C GLY A 150 1.47 4.96 13.68
N LYS A 151 1.60 3.92 14.53
CA LYS A 151 2.15 2.63 14.12
C LYS A 151 1.10 1.91 13.27
N LEU A 152 1.43 1.66 12.01
CA LEU A 152 0.48 1.16 11.00
C LEU A 152 0.51 -0.36 10.89
N GLY A 153 1.65 -0.98 11.18
CA GLY A 153 1.81 -2.44 11.21
C GLY A 153 3.26 -2.85 11.04
N SER A 154 3.48 -4.17 11.00
CA SER A 154 4.82 -4.77 10.93
C SER A 154 4.83 -5.94 9.95
N PHE A 155 5.99 -6.21 9.34
CA PHE A 155 6.20 -7.34 8.45
C PHE A 155 7.63 -7.89 8.61
N LEU A 156 7.86 -9.13 8.17
CA LEU A 156 9.19 -9.72 8.09
C LEU A 156 9.74 -9.50 6.68
N SER A 157 10.97 -8.98 6.56
CA SER A 157 11.64 -8.93 5.27
C SER A 157 12.09 -10.32 4.82
N ASP A 158 12.01 -10.60 3.52
CA ASP A 158 12.45 -11.86 2.95
C ASP A 158 13.99 -11.96 2.90
N SER A 159 14.49 -13.11 2.41
CA SER A 159 15.92 -13.37 2.25
C SER A 159 16.61 -12.45 1.23
N ASN A 160 15.85 -11.77 0.37
CA ASN A 160 16.32 -10.78 -0.59
C ASN A 160 16.22 -9.34 -0.04
N GLY A 161 15.80 -9.16 1.21
CA GLY A 161 15.63 -7.83 1.81
C GLY A 161 14.38 -7.09 1.29
N ARG A 162 13.34 -7.82 0.93
CA ARG A 162 12.08 -7.28 0.42
C ARG A 162 10.98 -7.41 1.44
N GLY A 163 10.03 -6.49 1.40
CA GLY A 163 8.98 -6.41 2.39
C GLY A 163 7.72 -5.81 1.83
N MET A 164 6.59 -6.35 2.26
CA MET A 164 5.28 -5.88 1.84
C MET A 164 4.31 -5.98 3.01
N LEU A 165 3.46 -4.98 3.14
CA LEU A 165 2.41 -4.94 4.15
C LEU A 165 1.20 -4.23 3.56
N VAL A 166 0.04 -4.88 3.70
CA VAL A 166 -1.26 -4.23 3.50
C VAL A 166 -2.02 -4.29 4.81
N THR A 167 -2.44 -3.15 5.31
CA THR A 167 -3.10 -3.01 6.61
C THR A 167 -4.26 -2.04 6.52
N GLU A 168 -5.26 -2.25 7.37
CA GLU A 168 -6.41 -1.39 7.54
C GLU A 168 -6.35 -0.79 8.95
N ASN A 169 -6.36 0.53 9.03
CA ASN A 169 -6.31 1.28 10.27
C ASN A 169 -7.59 2.09 10.45
N THR A 170 -8.23 1.98 11.61
CA THR A 170 -9.47 2.70 11.91
C THR A 170 -9.27 3.98 12.71
N ASP A 171 -8.08 4.16 13.29
CA ASP A 171 -7.78 5.19 14.27
C ASP A 171 -7.15 6.44 13.64
N ILE A 172 -6.43 6.26 12.53
CA ILE A 172 -5.68 7.30 11.84
C ILE A 172 -6.38 7.64 10.53
N LYS A 173 -6.54 8.93 10.25
CA LYS A 173 -7.12 9.41 8.99
C LYS A 173 -6.05 9.98 8.07
N LEU A 174 -6.26 9.83 6.76
CA LEU A 174 -5.31 10.31 5.76
C LEU A 174 -5.00 11.81 5.91
N TRP A 175 -6.01 12.65 6.13
CA TRP A 175 -5.82 14.10 6.25
C TRP A 175 -5.02 14.51 7.49
N GLU A 176 -4.92 13.65 8.52
CA GLU A 176 -4.08 13.90 9.68
C GLU A 176 -2.59 13.65 9.40
N VAL A 177 -2.29 12.86 8.35
CA VAL A 177 -0.94 12.37 8.04
C VAL A 177 -0.36 12.94 6.75
N ILE A 178 -1.14 13.63 5.91
CA ILE A 178 -0.59 14.38 4.77
C ILE A 178 0.44 15.41 5.25
N GLY A 179 1.59 15.47 4.58
CA GLY A 179 2.71 16.35 4.91
C GLY A 179 3.59 15.84 6.05
N ARG A 180 3.23 14.70 6.66
CA ARG A 180 4.07 13.98 7.62
C ARG A 180 4.95 12.95 6.90
N SER A 181 5.71 12.18 7.65
CA SER A 181 6.54 11.11 7.09
C SER A 181 6.07 9.73 7.54
N VAL A 182 6.26 8.74 6.67
CA VAL A 182 6.34 7.33 7.07
C VAL A 182 7.80 6.97 7.34
N VAL A 183 8.03 6.13 8.34
CA VAL A 183 9.36 5.64 8.73
C VAL A 183 9.28 4.13 8.94
N LEU A 184 10.28 3.43 8.42
CA LEU A 184 10.52 2.01 8.68
C LEU A 184 11.53 1.85 9.81
N HIS A 185 11.17 1.04 10.80
CA HIS A 185 12.00 0.71 11.95
C HIS A 185 12.42 -0.75 11.89
N ASP A 186 13.70 -1.03 12.13
CA ASP A 186 14.18 -2.38 12.46
C ASP A 186 13.85 -2.63 13.93
N GLU A 187 13.01 -3.63 14.22
CA GLU A 187 12.64 -3.96 15.60
C GLU A 187 13.78 -4.59 16.39
N ASP A 188 14.69 -5.29 15.72
CA ASP A 188 15.78 -6.00 16.39
C ASP A 188 16.87 -5.01 16.81
N SER A 189 17.23 -4.06 15.94
CA SER A 189 18.22 -3.02 16.25
C SER A 189 17.64 -1.74 16.84
N GLN A 190 16.30 -1.60 16.87
CA GLN A 190 15.61 -0.38 17.34
C GLN A 190 16.07 0.88 16.59
N THR A 191 16.31 0.75 15.28
CA THR A 191 16.83 1.84 14.44
C THR A 191 15.88 2.19 13.30
N ARG A 192 15.90 3.46 12.88
CA ARG A 192 15.18 3.94 11.70
C ARG A 192 15.98 3.60 10.44
N ILE A 193 15.36 2.91 9.48
CA ILE A 193 16.03 2.39 8.29
C ILE A 193 15.80 3.30 7.09
N ALA A 194 14.55 3.71 6.88
CA ALA A 194 14.12 4.44 5.70
C ALA A 194 12.89 5.29 6.03
N CYS A 195 12.67 6.33 5.23
CA CYS A 195 11.59 7.29 5.47
C CYS A 195 11.09 7.93 4.17
N GLY A 196 9.87 8.47 4.18
CA GLY A 196 9.32 9.19 3.04
C GLY A 196 8.21 10.15 3.45
N VAL A 197 8.10 11.31 2.80
CA VAL A 197 7.02 12.28 3.08
C VAL A 197 5.74 11.82 2.38
N ILE A 198 4.63 11.86 3.12
CA ILE A 198 3.30 11.54 2.63
C ILE A 198 2.77 12.75 1.86
N GLY A 199 2.78 12.66 0.53
CA GLY A 199 2.16 13.63 -0.36
C GLY A 199 0.71 13.24 -0.68
N ARG A 200 -0.08 14.23 -1.14
CA ARG A 200 -1.37 13.95 -1.77
C ARG A 200 -1.14 13.29 -3.12
N SER A 201 -1.95 12.29 -3.44
CA SER A 201 -1.99 11.64 -4.74
C SER A 201 -3.36 11.83 -5.38
N ALA A 202 -3.37 11.73 -6.71
CA ALA A 202 -4.57 11.74 -7.52
C ALA A 202 -5.45 10.52 -7.18
N THR A 203 -6.76 10.74 -7.06
CA THR A 203 -7.76 9.69 -6.86
C THR A 203 -8.01 8.90 -8.14
N LEU A 204 -8.68 7.74 -8.04
CA LEU A 204 -9.00 6.86 -9.16
C LEU A 204 -9.49 7.66 -10.38
N ARG A 205 -8.95 7.34 -11.57
CA ARG A 205 -9.27 7.94 -12.89
C ARG A 205 -8.80 9.37 -13.15
N SER A 206 -8.27 10.09 -12.17
CA SER A 206 -7.71 11.44 -12.41
C SER A 206 -6.24 11.42 -12.85
N ASN A 207 -5.55 10.27 -12.72
CA ASN A 207 -4.17 10.10 -13.16
C ASN A 207 -4.05 9.09 -14.32
N THR A 208 -3.77 9.60 -15.52
CA THR A 208 -3.56 8.79 -16.74
C THR A 208 -2.09 8.41 -16.96
N LYS A 209 -1.17 8.76 -16.05
CA LYS A 209 0.25 8.44 -16.20
C LYS A 209 0.52 6.97 -15.85
N LYS A 210 1.01 6.21 -16.84
CA LYS A 210 1.43 4.80 -16.69
C LYS A 210 2.83 4.62 -16.08
N VAL A 211 3.62 5.70 -16.05
CA VAL A 211 5.02 5.71 -15.59
C VAL A 211 5.17 6.74 -14.48
N CYS A 212 5.76 6.34 -13.37
CA CYS A 212 6.04 7.24 -12.25
C CYS A 212 7.41 7.92 -12.46
N ALA A 213 7.46 9.24 -12.37
CA ALA A 213 8.72 9.98 -12.47
C ALA A 213 9.65 9.75 -11.26
N CYS A 214 9.14 9.16 -10.17
CA CYS A 214 9.92 8.87 -8.97
C CYS A 214 10.81 7.63 -9.10
N SER A 215 10.46 6.69 -10.00
CA SER A 215 11.18 5.44 -10.23
C SER A 215 11.67 5.29 -11.67
N GLY A 216 11.07 5.99 -12.63
CA GLY A 216 11.34 5.81 -14.06
C GLY A 216 10.80 4.49 -14.62
N GLN A 217 10.09 3.72 -13.80
CA GLN A 217 9.56 2.39 -14.12
C GLN A 217 8.02 2.46 -14.28
N THR A 218 7.49 1.55 -15.08
CA THR A 218 6.05 1.24 -15.10
C THR A 218 5.65 0.60 -13.77
N MET A 219 4.37 0.70 -13.39
CA MET A 219 3.86 0.03 -12.18
C MET A 219 4.16 -1.48 -12.15
N TRP A 220 4.29 -2.09 -13.33
CA TRP A 220 4.64 -3.50 -13.47
C TRP A 220 6.13 -3.76 -13.40
N GLU A 221 6.99 -2.84 -13.84
CA GLU A 221 8.45 -2.97 -13.67
C GLU A 221 8.83 -2.84 -12.19
N GLU A 222 8.14 -1.96 -11.44
CA GLU A 222 8.25 -1.92 -9.98
C GLU A 222 7.84 -3.26 -9.34
N HIS A 223 6.83 -3.94 -9.90
CA HIS A 223 6.33 -5.20 -9.37
C HIS A 223 7.07 -6.44 -9.92
N ALA A 224 7.60 -6.40 -11.14
CA ALA A 224 8.30 -7.49 -11.82
C ALA A 224 9.79 -7.52 -11.48
N ALA A 225 10.35 -6.40 -10.99
CA ALA A 225 11.55 -6.44 -10.15
C ALA A 225 11.28 -7.19 -8.83
N ASN A 226 10.01 -7.45 -8.50
CA ASN A 226 9.51 -7.99 -7.23
C ASN A 226 8.65 -9.27 -7.40
N PRO A 227 9.14 -10.34 -8.09
CA PRO A 227 8.38 -11.58 -8.21
C PRO A 227 8.39 -12.32 -6.87
N ILE A 228 7.20 -12.72 -6.41
CA ILE A 228 7.03 -13.66 -5.31
C ILE A 228 7.50 -15.02 -5.84
N GLY A 229 8.55 -15.54 -5.24
CA GLY A 229 8.95 -16.94 -5.31
C GLY A 229 8.71 -17.57 -3.95
#